data_AF-A0A2I0DQV0-F1
#
_entry.id   AF-A0A2I0DQV0-F1
#
_cell.length_a   1.000
_cell.length_b   1.000
_cell.length_c   1.000
_cell.angle_alpha   90.00
_cell.angle_beta   90.00
_cell.angle_gamma   90.00
#
_symmetry.space_group_name_H-M   'P 1'
#
loop_
_entity.id
_entity.type
_entity.pdbx_description
1 polymer ?
#
loop_
_entity_poly.entity_id
_entity_poly.type
_entity_poly.pdbx_seq_one_letter_code
_entity_poly.pdbx_strand_id
1 'polypeptide(L)'
;MKLAEIMTTLSRGDLTKLPVDALQAARLQWPELLPVIDELMQRFIVKEELTDPESNLLFFGLCLIVDRKQYSCFDSLINLTNKDDCNSPLEVLLGDFIASDLSTAYYILAEGKPEQLCLLVNSDQAGEIVKMSALSALFSQLHTGQIDRETLNQSVPGFIENLLKSNHSIALFELINLLISNEFNQYHSQFVGYVKSKVIDEGPAENQCIIDWDNQSIGYSEWESGLISGDYDVIDSLSQWAGFNSESDMNDDDLMAVFDDLMNTPKELDDSYFENLDAKQPFIADIQAGRNDPCPCGSGKKYKKCCLN
;
A
#
# COMPACT_ATOMS: atom_id res chain seq x y z
N MET A 1 24.88 -10.50 -20.21
CA MET A 1 23.77 -11.16 -20.93
C MET A 1 23.38 -10.30 -22.11
N LYS A 2 22.88 -10.90 -23.20
CA LYS A 2 22.32 -10.15 -24.34
C LYS A 2 20.89 -9.67 -24.02
N LEU A 3 20.43 -8.60 -24.67
CA LEU A 3 19.07 -8.06 -24.46
C LEU A 3 17.97 -9.14 -24.53
N ALA A 4 18.02 -10.02 -25.54
CA ALA A 4 17.04 -11.09 -25.70
C ALA A 4 17.03 -12.09 -24.52
N GLU A 5 18.18 -12.38 -23.92
CA GLU A 5 18.29 -13.27 -22.75
C GLU A 5 17.74 -12.58 -21.49
N ILE A 6 17.98 -11.27 -21.35
CA ILE A 6 17.44 -10.46 -20.27
C ILE A 6 15.91 -10.46 -20.34
N MET A 7 15.35 -10.09 -21.50
CA MET A 7 13.90 -10.07 -21.71
C MET A 7 13.28 -11.44 -21.47
N THR A 8 13.87 -12.50 -22.03
CA THR A 8 13.38 -13.87 -21.84
C THR A 8 13.32 -14.25 -20.35
N THR A 9 14.32 -13.82 -19.56
CA THR A 9 14.38 -14.14 -18.13
C THR A 9 13.36 -13.33 -17.33
N LEU A 10 13.27 -12.02 -17.56
CA LEU A 10 12.36 -11.13 -16.83
C LEU A 10 10.88 -11.31 -17.22
N SER A 11 10.61 -11.87 -18.39
CA SER A 11 9.26 -12.24 -18.82
C SER A 11 8.71 -13.51 -18.14
N ARG A 12 9.50 -14.24 -17.35
CA ARG A 12 9.07 -15.50 -16.75
C ARG A 12 8.11 -15.28 -15.58
N GLY A 13 7.00 -16.03 -15.58
CA GLY A 13 6.04 -16.05 -14.47
C GLY A 13 6.27 -17.18 -13.45
N ASP A 14 7.28 -18.02 -13.66
CA ASP A 14 7.62 -19.18 -12.83
C ASP A 14 8.85 -18.94 -11.94
N LEU A 15 9.20 -17.67 -11.70
CA LEU A 15 10.37 -17.29 -10.92
C LEU A 15 10.12 -17.57 -9.43
N THR A 16 10.88 -18.50 -8.87
CA THR A 16 10.88 -18.81 -7.42
C THR A 16 12.01 -18.10 -6.67
N LYS A 17 12.91 -17.44 -7.40
CA LYS A 17 14.02 -16.64 -6.88
C LYS A 17 14.16 -15.39 -7.72
N LEU A 18 14.59 -14.30 -7.09
CA LEU A 18 14.84 -13.05 -7.77
C LEU A 18 15.92 -13.25 -8.86
N PRO A 19 15.69 -12.86 -10.12
CA PRO A 19 16.64 -13.05 -11.21
C PRO A 19 17.73 -11.96 -11.19
N VAL A 20 18.55 -11.95 -10.14
CA VAL A 20 19.58 -10.92 -9.85
C VAL A 20 20.49 -10.66 -11.05
N ASP A 21 21.03 -11.70 -11.68
CA ASP A 21 21.91 -11.56 -12.85
C ASP A 21 21.22 -10.85 -14.02
N ALA A 22 19.93 -11.11 -14.23
CA ALA A 22 19.15 -10.49 -15.30
C ALA A 22 18.86 -9.02 -14.98
N LEU A 23 18.54 -8.69 -13.72
CA LEU A 23 18.33 -7.31 -13.26
C LEU A 23 19.63 -6.48 -13.37
N GLN A 24 20.76 -7.04 -12.94
CA GLN A 24 22.07 -6.39 -13.10
C GLN A 24 22.42 -6.18 -14.57
N ALA A 25 22.17 -7.18 -15.43
CA ALA A 25 22.39 -7.05 -16.86
C ALA A 25 21.42 -6.03 -17.49
N ALA A 26 20.18 -5.94 -17.02
CA ALA A 26 19.19 -4.95 -17.45
C ALA A 26 19.64 -3.52 -17.12
N ARG A 27 20.23 -3.28 -15.93
CA ARG A 27 20.84 -1.99 -15.56
C ARG A 27 21.90 -1.55 -16.58
N LEU A 28 22.75 -2.49 -17.02
CA LEU A 28 23.81 -2.23 -18.00
C LEU A 28 23.29 -2.01 -19.43
N GLN A 29 22.21 -2.70 -19.79
CA GLN A 29 21.56 -2.62 -21.11
C GLN A 29 20.36 -1.65 -21.12
N TRP A 30 20.25 -0.78 -20.12
CA TRP A 30 19.09 0.09 -19.93
C TRP A 30 18.72 0.92 -21.17
N PRO A 31 19.66 1.54 -21.91
CA PRO A 31 19.32 2.30 -23.11
C PRO A 31 18.65 1.47 -24.22
N GLU A 32 18.93 0.16 -24.28
CA GLU A 32 18.31 -0.75 -25.26
C GLU A 32 16.99 -1.33 -24.74
N LEU A 33 16.86 -1.50 -23.42
CA LEU A 33 15.67 -2.06 -22.79
C LEU A 33 14.55 -1.01 -22.63
N LEU A 34 14.90 0.24 -22.32
CA LEU A 34 13.94 1.32 -22.05
C LEU A 34 12.87 1.49 -23.15
N PRO A 35 13.21 1.53 -24.46
CA PRO A 35 12.19 1.65 -25.50
C PRO A 35 11.19 0.49 -25.52
N VAL A 36 11.60 -0.71 -25.12
CA VAL A 36 10.71 -1.88 -25.00
C VAL A 36 9.76 -1.71 -23.83
N ILE A 37 10.26 -1.24 -22.68
CA ILE A 37 9.43 -0.96 -21.50
C ILE A 37 8.45 0.16 -21.79
N ASP A 38 8.89 1.23 -22.44
CA ASP A 38 8.04 2.35 -22.85
C ASP A 38 6.90 1.86 -23.78
N GLU A 39 7.19 0.98 -24.74
CA GLU A 39 6.16 0.40 -25.61
C GLU A 39 5.11 -0.38 -24.81
N LEU A 40 5.56 -1.19 -23.84
CA LEU A 40 4.67 -1.96 -22.97
C LEU A 40 3.82 -1.05 -22.08
N MET A 41 4.40 0.00 -21.50
CA MET A 41 3.67 1.02 -20.74
C MET A 41 2.57 1.64 -21.60
N GLN A 42 2.91 2.11 -22.81
CA GLN A 42 1.93 2.75 -23.71
C GLN A 42 0.81 1.79 -24.11
N ARG A 43 1.14 0.51 -24.38
CA ARG A 43 0.13 -0.50 -24.67
C ARG A 43 -0.81 -0.73 -23.49
N PHE A 44 -0.27 -0.85 -22.28
CA PHE A 44 -1.07 -1.03 -21.08
C PHE A 44 -1.94 0.20 -20.79
N ILE A 45 -1.40 1.42 -20.92
CA ILE A 45 -2.16 2.67 -20.75
C ILE A 45 -3.41 2.69 -21.63
N VAL A 46 -3.27 2.27 -22.90
CA VAL A 46 -4.34 2.32 -23.91
C VAL A 46 -5.31 1.15 -23.82
N LYS A 47 -4.83 -0.06 -23.52
CA LYS A 47 -5.62 -1.29 -23.65
C LYS A 47 -5.93 -2.00 -22.33
N GLU A 48 -5.15 -1.73 -21.28
CA GLU A 48 -5.22 -2.46 -20.00
C GLU A 48 -5.07 -3.99 -20.16
N GLU A 49 -4.43 -4.40 -21.26
CA GLU A 49 -4.26 -5.80 -21.62
C GLU A 49 -2.83 -6.04 -22.11
N LEU A 50 -2.15 -6.94 -21.41
CA LEU A 50 -0.85 -7.50 -21.77
C LEU A 50 -0.91 -9.02 -21.55
N THR A 51 -0.08 -9.76 -22.27
CA THR A 51 0.13 -11.17 -21.97
C THR A 51 0.96 -11.31 -20.69
N ASP A 52 0.84 -12.43 -19.96
CA ASP A 52 1.61 -12.62 -18.71
C ASP A 52 3.12 -12.36 -18.89
N PRO A 53 3.79 -12.82 -19.98
CA PRO A 53 5.20 -12.52 -20.19
C PRO A 53 5.52 -11.03 -20.41
N GLU A 54 4.58 -10.29 -20.99
CA GLU A 54 4.69 -8.84 -21.19
C GLU A 54 4.46 -8.10 -19.87
N SER A 55 3.46 -8.52 -19.08
CA SER A 55 3.18 -7.95 -17.75
C SER A 55 4.38 -8.14 -16.81
N ASN A 56 4.96 -9.34 -16.77
CA ASN A 56 6.15 -9.61 -15.95
C ASN A 56 7.34 -8.73 -16.36
N LEU A 57 7.59 -8.61 -17.67
CA LEU A 57 8.65 -7.75 -18.17
C LEU A 57 8.40 -6.27 -17.85
N LEU A 58 7.15 -5.82 -17.97
CA LEU A 58 6.76 -4.45 -17.63
C LEU A 58 6.92 -4.20 -16.13
N PHE A 59 6.51 -5.12 -15.26
CA PHE A 59 6.69 -5.00 -13.81
C PHE A 59 8.15 -4.75 -13.43
N PHE A 60 9.08 -5.61 -13.88
CA PHE A 60 10.51 -5.38 -13.62
C PHE A 60 11.02 -4.10 -14.29
N GLY A 61 10.49 -3.77 -15.47
CA GLY A 61 10.78 -2.52 -16.17
C GLY A 61 10.41 -1.27 -15.36
N LEU A 62 9.26 -1.27 -14.71
CA LEU A 62 8.80 -0.19 -13.85
C LEU A 62 9.69 -0.05 -12.61
N CYS A 63 10.05 -1.17 -11.96
CA CYS A 63 11.00 -1.13 -10.85
C CYS A 63 12.37 -0.57 -11.31
N LEU A 64 12.84 -0.95 -12.50
CA LEU A 64 14.07 -0.42 -13.08
C LEU A 64 13.96 1.07 -13.47
N ILE A 65 12.79 1.56 -13.88
CA ILE A 65 12.57 3.00 -14.11
C ILE A 65 12.86 3.80 -12.83
N VAL A 66 12.39 3.30 -11.68
CA VAL A 66 12.63 3.93 -10.38
C VAL A 66 14.11 3.81 -9.98
N ASP A 67 14.68 2.60 -10.06
CA ASP A 67 16.09 2.30 -9.78
C ASP A 67 17.08 3.18 -10.56
N ARG A 68 16.74 3.44 -11.82
CA ARG A 68 17.56 4.25 -12.74
C ARG A 68 17.22 5.73 -12.71
N LYS A 69 16.24 6.13 -11.89
CA LYS A 69 15.71 7.50 -11.81
C LYS A 69 15.39 8.05 -13.20
N GLN A 70 14.67 7.24 -13.99
CA GLN A 70 14.30 7.59 -15.37
C GLN A 70 13.13 8.60 -15.35
N TYR A 71 13.43 9.85 -14.99
CA TYR A 71 12.43 10.92 -14.80
C TYR A 71 11.53 11.17 -16.01
N SER A 72 12.01 10.91 -17.22
CA SER A 72 11.22 11.05 -18.46
C SER A 72 9.99 10.15 -18.51
N CYS A 73 9.95 9.08 -17.71
CA CYS A 73 8.83 8.14 -17.67
C CYS A 73 7.76 8.52 -16.63
N PHE A 74 7.96 9.60 -15.86
CA PHE A 74 7.03 9.98 -14.78
C PHE A 74 5.60 10.19 -15.28
N ASP A 75 5.39 10.97 -16.34
CA ASP A 75 4.05 11.18 -16.90
C ASP A 75 3.42 9.85 -17.39
N SER A 76 4.24 8.93 -17.90
CA SER A 76 3.75 7.61 -18.33
C SER A 76 3.38 6.75 -17.12
N LEU A 77 4.13 6.83 -16.02
CA LEU A 77 3.79 6.15 -14.77
C LEU A 77 2.47 6.68 -14.22
N ILE A 78 2.28 8.00 -14.14
CA ILE A 78 1.04 8.63 -13.69
C ILE A 78 -0.14 8.18 -14.56
N ASN A 79 -0.01 8.18 -15.89
CA ASN A 79 -1.08 7.72 -16.77
C ASN A 79 -1.36 6.22 -16.66
N LEU A 80 -0.33 5.41 -16.38
CA LEU A 80 -0.46 3.96 -16.18
C LEU A 80 -1.22 3.66 -14.91
N THR A 81 -0.93 4.37 -13.82
CA THR A 81 -1.52 4.16 -12.50
C THR A 81 -2.82 4.93 -12.27
N ASN A 82 -3.18 5.88 -13.14
CA ASN A 82 -4.47 6.57 -13.11
C ASN A 82 -5.64 5.68 -13.56
N LYS A 83 -5.84 4.57 -12.84
CA LYS A 83 -6.81 3.50 -13.08
C LYS A 83 -7.27 2.93 -11.75
N ASP A 84 -8.32 2.13 -11.79
CA ASP A 84 -8.78 1.37 -10.63
C ASP A 84 -7.68 0.40 -10.16
N ASP A 85 -7.57 0.18 -8.85
CA ASP A 85 -6.50 -0.62 -8.22
C ASP A 85 -7.03 -1.82 -7.40
N CYS A 86 -8.32 -2.11 -7.49
CA CYS A 86 -8.96 -3.21 -6.80
C CYS A 86 -9.68 -4.14 -7.79
N ASN A 87 -9.33 -5.43 -7.79
CA ASN A 87 -9.74 -6.44 -8.76
C ASN A 87 -9.58 -5.98 -10.22
N SER A 88 -8.48 -5.28 -10.50
CA SER A 88 -8.27 -4.56 -11.77
C SER A 88 -7.04 -5.06 -12.54
N PRO A 89 -6.90 -4.72 -13.84
CA PRO A 89 -5.68 -5.01 -14.59
C PRO A 89 -4.42 -4.36 -13.99
N LEU A 90 -4.57 -3.22 -13.30
CA LEU A 90 -3.47 -2.56 -12.63
C LEU A 90 -2.98 -3.38 -11.43
N GLU A 91 -3.90 -3.93 -10.64
CA GLU A 91 -3.57 -4.84 -9.53
C GLU A 91 -2.87 -6.10 -10.05
N VAL A 92 -3.32 -6.66 -11.18
CA VAL A 92 -2.65 -7.83 -11.79
C VAL A 92 -1.22 -7.49 -12.24
N LEU A 93 -0.99 -6.27 -12.74
CA LEU A 93 0.33 -5.84 -13.23
C LEU A 93 1.30 -5.53 -12.09
N LEU A 94 0.86 -4.80 -11.06
CA LEU A 94 1.73 -4.23 -10.03
C LEU A 94 1.66 -4.99 -8.70
N GLY A 95 0.53 -5.64 -8.40
CA GLY A 95 0.30 -6.34 -7.15
C GLY A 95 0.65 -5.47 -5.94
N ASP A 96 1.42 -6.05 -5.02
CA ASP A 96 1.83 -5.39 -3.77
C ASP A 96 2.65 -4.11 -3.99
N PHE A 97 3.26 -3.92 -5.17
CA PHE A 97 4.02 -2.71 -5.50
C PHE A 97 3.17 -1.45 -5.31
N ILE A 98 1.86 -1.54 -5.58
CA ILE A 98 0.92 -0.42 -5.42
C ILE A 98 0.91 0.09 -3.98
N ALA A 99 0.99 -0.82 -3.00
CA ALA A 99 0.94 -0.49 -1.58
C ALA A 99 2.33 -0.33 -0.93
N SER A 100 3.37 -0.99 -1.47
CA SER A 100 4.70 -1.01 -0.85
C SER A 100 5.66 0.05 -1.40
N ASP A 101 5.77 0.19 -2.72
CA ASP A 101 6.88 0.89 -3.36
C ASP A 101 6.43 2.05 -4.26
N LEU A 102 5.13 2.13 -4.58
CA LEU A 102 4.58 3.14 -5.49
C LEU A 102 4.72 4.57 -4.96
N SER A 103 4.59 4.77 -3.65
CA SER A 103 4.82 6.07 -2.99
C SER A 103 6.28 6.53 -3.16
N THR A 104 7.25 5.62 -2.98
CA THR A 104 8.67 5.85 -3.27
C THR A 104 8.92 6.13 -4.75
N ALA A 105 8.27 5.38 -5.66
CA ALA A 105 8.37 5.60 -7.09
C ALA A 105 7.91 7.01 -7.48
N TYR A 106 6.76 7.45 -6.96
CA TYR A 106 6.25 8.81 -7.17
C TYR A 106 7.17 9.87 -6.58
N TYR A 107 7.61 9.69 -5.34
CA TYR A 107 8.50 10.63 -4.67
C TYR A 107 9.79 10.87 -5.48
N ILE A 108 10.45 9.79 -5.92
CA ILE A 108 11.70 9.84 -6.67
C ILE A 108 11.48 10.48 -8.05
N LEU A 109 10.47 10.05 -8.81
CA LEU A 109 10.31 10.43 -10.21
C LEU A 109 9.68 11.81 -10.40
N ALA A 110 8.92 12.30 -9.41
CA ALA A 110 8.28 13.60 -9.50
C ALA A 110 9.27 14.78 -9.38
N GLU A 111 10.46 14.59 -8.81
CA GLU A 111 11.48 15.64 -8.65
C GLU A 111 10.95 16.96 -8.04
N GLY A 112 10.06 16.87 -7.05
CA GLY A 112 9.44 18.05 -6.43
C GLY A 112 8.42 18.78 -7.32
N LYS A 113 7.92 18.15 -8.38
CA LYS A 113 6.84 18.67 -9.25
C LYS A 113 5.51 18.04 -8.83
N PRO A 114 4.71 18.71 -7.98
CA PRO A 114 3.54 18.09 -7.37
C PRO A 114 2.34 17.99 -8.32
N GLU A 115 2.35 18.69 -9.46
CA GLU A 115 1.15 18.93 -10.28
C GLU A 115 0.49 17.63 -10.74
N GLN A 116 1.27 16.67 -11.25
CA GLN A 116 0.74 15.38 -11.71
C GLN A 116 0.22 14.52 -10.57
N LEU A 117 0.87 14.56 -9.40
CA LEU A 117 0.40 13.85 -8.20
C LEU A 117 -0.91 14.47 -7.70
N CYS A 118 -1.02 15.80 -7.67
CA CYS A 118 -2.26 16.49 -7.31
C CYS A 118 -3.40 16.14 -8.28
N LEU A 119 -3.12 16.05 -9.59
CA LEU A 119 -4.09 15.62 -10.59
C LEU A 119 -4.53 14.16 -10.36
N LEU A 120 -3.58 13.29 -10.00
CA LEU A 120 -3.86 11.88 -9.73
C LEU A 120 -4.75 11.69 -8.50
N VAL A 121 -4.47 12.41 -7.40
CA VAL A 121 -5.31 12.37 -6.18
C VAL A 121 -6.74 12.82 -6.48
N ASN A 122 -6.91 13.83 -7.35
CA ASN A 122 -8.21 14.35 -7.77
C ASN A 122 -8.86 13.56 -8.92
N SER A 123 -8.25 12.48 -9.39
CA SER A 123 -8.77 11.73 -10.52
C SER A 123 -10.03 10.94 -10.13
N ASP A 124 -11.03 10.96 -11.01
CA ASP A 124 -12.21 10.09 -10.90
C ASP A 124 -11.92 8.65 -11.37
N GLN A 125 -10.71 8.36 -11.85
CA GLN A 125 -10.32 7.02 -12.36
C GLN A 125 -9.36 6.28 -11.43
N ALA A 126 -8.48 7.00 -10.73
CA ALA A 126 -7.49 6.38 -9.86
C ALA A 126 -8.16 5.70 -8.67
N GLY A 127 -7.74 4.48 -8.39
CA GLY A 127 -8.14 3.72 -7.22
C GLY A 127 -7.63 4.31 -5.90
N GLU A 128 -8.05 3.71 -4.80
CA GLU A 128 -7.85 4.27 -3.47
C GLU A 128 -6.39 4.20 -3.00
N ILE A 129 -5.72 3.08 -3.21
CA ILE A 129 -4.34 2.82 -2.79
C ILE A 129 -3.36 3.64 -3.64
N VAL A 130 -3.66 3.84 -4.92
CA VAL A 130 -2.92 4.73 -5.81
C VAL A 130 -2.97 6.17 -5.30
N LYS A 131 -4.16 6.66 -4.91
CA LYS A 131 -4.30 8.01 -4.34
C LYS A 131 -3.58 8.14 -3.01
N MET A 132 -3.67 7.13 -2.17
CA MET A 132 -2.93 7.05 -0.90
C MET A 132 -1.42 7.17 -1.14
N SER A 133 -0.87 6.43 -2.11
CA SER A 133 0.55 6.52 -2.50
C SER A 133 0.95 7.89 -3.02
N ALA A 134 0.07 8.56 -3.78
CA ALA A 134 0.32 9.91 -4.28
C ALA A 134 0.31 10.96 -3.16
N LEU A 135 -0.60 10.85 -2.19
CA LEU A 135 -0.63 11.70 -0.99
C LEU A 135 0.65 11.56 -0.17
N SER A 136 1.02 10.33 0.12
CA SER A 136 2.24 9.91 0.82
C SER A 136 3.51 10.53 0.19
N ALA A 137 3.61 10.46 -1.14
CA ALA A 137 4.69 11.09 -1.89
C ALA A 137 4.69 12.63 -1.78
N LEU A 138 3.53 13.28 -1.92
CA LEU A 138 3.39 14.74 -1.80
C LEU A 138 3.81 15.26 -0.43
N PHE A 139 3.37 14.59 0.65
CA PHE A 139 3.76 15.00 2.00
C PHE A 139 5.23 14.69 2.31
N SER A 140 5.80 13.65 1.70
CA SER A 140 7.26 13.42 1.74
C SER A 140 8.04 14.52 1.01
N GLN A 141 7.53 15.04 -0.11
CA GLN A 141 8.10 16.21 -0.79
C GLN A 141 8.03 17.47 0.07
N LEU A 142 6.96 17.65 0.84
CA LEU A 142 6.84 18.74 1.81
C LEU A 142 7.89 18.59 2.93
N HIS A 143 7.97 17.40 3.53
CA HIS A 143 8.91 17.12 4.63
C HIS A 143 10.38 17.36 4.22
N THR A 144 10.72 16.95 2.99
CA THR A 144 12.08 17.12 2.44
C THR A 144 12.33 18.51 1.84
N GLY A 145 11.34 19.40 1.87
CA GLY A 145 11.44 20.78 1.37
C GLY A 145 11.50 20.90 -0.16
N GLN A 146 11.10 19.87 -0.90
CA GLN A 146 10.98 19.92 -2.37
C GLN A 146 9.79 20.77 -2.81
N ILE A 147 8.72 20.79 -2.02
CA ILE A 147 7.55 21.66 -2.22
C ILE A 147 7.28 22.45 -0.94
N ASP A 148 6.69 23.63 -1.10
CA ASP A 148 6.32 24.46 0.04
C ASP A 148 4.88 24.15 0.53
N ARG A 149 4.63 24.52 1.79
CA ARG A 149 3.36 24.30 2.46
C ARG A 149 2.18 25.00 1.77
N GLU A 150 2.39 26.19 1.21
CA GLU A 150 1.33 26.97 0.57
C GLU A 150 0.86 26.27 -0.71
N THR A 151 1.80 25.80 -1.53
CA THR A 151 1.52 25.02 -2.75
C THR A 151 0.68 23.76 -2.43
N LEU A 152 1.07 22.98 -1.42
CA LEU A 152 0.30 21.79 -1.04
C LEU A 152 -1.09 22.17 -0.48
N ASN A 153 -1.15 23.19 0.38
CA ASN A 153 -2.38 23.65 1.03
C ASN A 153 -3.46 24.09 0.02
N GLN A 154 -3.07 24.64 -1.13
CA GLN A 154 -4.01 25.01 -2.19
C GLN A 154 -4.73 23.79 -2.79
N SER A 155 -4.11 22.61 -2.75
CA SER A 155 -4.65 21.38 -3.35
C SER A 155 -5.51 20.56 -2.38
N VAL A 156 -5.24 20.64 -1.07
CA VAL A 156 -5.91 19.84 -0.02
C VAL A 156 -7.45 19.91 -0.07
N PRO A 157 -8.11 21.08 -0.26
CA PRO A 157 -9.57 21.11 -0.34
C PRO A 157 -10.15 20.25 -1.47
N GLY A 158 -9.47 20.23 -2.63
CA GLY A 158 -9.85 19.38 -3.76
C GLY A 158 -9.70 17.90 -3.43
N PHE A 159 -8.61 17.52 -2.75
CA PHE A 159 -8.39 16.14 -2.31
C PHE A 159 -9.53 15.67 -1.40
N ILE A 160 -9.89 16.47 -0.40
CA ILE A 160 -10.99 16.15 0.52
C ILE A 160 -12.31 15.94 -0.25
N GLU A 161 -12.64 16.86 -1.15
CA GLU A 161 -13.87 16.76 -1.94
C GLU A 161 -13.90 15.50 -2.82
N ASN A 162 -12.80 15.20 -3.51
CA ASN A 162 -12.73 14.05 -4.39
C ASN A 162 -12.79 12.72 -3.62
N LEU A 163 -12.02 12.59 -2.54
CA LEU A 163 -12.00 11.37 -1.72
C LEU A 163 -13.36 11.07 -1.09
N LEU A 164 -14.07 12.10 -0.62
CA LEU A 164 -15.45 11.98 -0.14
C LEU A 164 -16.42 11.57 -1.25
N LYS A 165 -16.32 12.20 -2.43
CA LYS A 165 -17.17 11.89 -3.59
C LYS A 165 -17.00 10.44 -4.06
N SER A 166 -15.76 9.93 -4.06
CA SER A 166 -15.44 8.58 -4.48
C SER A 166 -15.62 7.52 -3.38
N ASN A 167 -15.96 7.92 -2.15
CA ASN A 167 -16.06 7.02 -0.99
C ASN A 167 -14.74 6.25 -0.71
N HIS A 168 -13.61 6.93 -0.86
CA HIS A 168 -12.27 6.41 -0.56
C HIS A 168 -11.92 6.73 0.90
N SER A 169 -12.44 5.94 1.83
CA SER A 169 -12.32 6.19 3.27
C SER A 169 -10.90 5.98 3.81
N ILE A 170 -10.17 4.98 3.32
CA ILE A 170 -8.78 4.69 3.68
C ILE A 170 -7.87 5.83 3.22
N ALA A 171 -7.98 6.27 1.97
CA ALA A 171 -7.17 7.39 1.48
C ALA A 171 -7.55 8.72 2.13
N LEU A 172 -8.82 8.91 2.51
CA LEU A 172 -9.25 10.07 3.29
C LEU A 172 -8.66 10.04 4.70
N PHE A 173 -8.65 8.89 5.36
CA PHE A 173 -8.03 8.72 6.66
C PHE A 173 -6.53 8.99 6.60
N GLU A 174 -5.85 8.50 5.57
CA GLU A 174 -4.42 8.78 5.35
C GLU A 174 -4.17 10.28 5.16
N LEU A 175 -4.98 10.97 4.34
CA LEU A 175 -4.89 12.43 4.22
C LEU A 175 -5.01 13.12 5.58
N ILE A 176 -5.93 12.68 6.44
CA ILE A 176 -6.11 13.27 7.78
C ILE A 176 -4.87 13.05 8.64
N ASN A 177 -4.31 11.84 8.66
CA ASN A 177 -3.08 11.55 9.38
C ASN A 177 -1.93 12.43 8.91
N LEU A 178 -1.76 12.59 7.60
CA LEU A 178 -0.74 13.46 7.01
C LEU A 178 -0.95 14.93 7.39
N LEU A 179 -2.20 15.41 7.42
CA LEU A 179 -2.53 16.77 7.84
C LEU A 179 -2.26 17.00 9.33
N ILE A 180 -2.54 16.02 10.20
CA ILE A 180 -2.22 16.08 11.64
C ILE A 180 -0.69 16.10 11.83
N SER A 181 0.03 15.13 11.28
CA SER A 181 1.50 15.01 11.36
C SER A 181 2.24 16.28 10.93
N ASN A 182 1.68 16.99 9.96
CA ASN A 182 2.30 18.18 9.38
C ASN A 182 1.65 19.48 9.88
N GLU A 183 0.88 19.44 10.98
CA GLU A 183 0.31 20.61 11.68
C GLU A 183 -0.64 21.47 10.82
N PHE A 184 -1.38 20.89 9.87
CA PHE A 184 -2.37 21.61 9.04
C PHE A 184 -3.67 21.87 9.83
N ASN A 185 -3.52 22.55 10.97
CA ASN A 185 -4.53 22.76 12.00
C ASN A 185 -5.78 23.50 11.52
N GLN A 186 -5.70 24.22 10.39
CA GLN A 186 -6.86 24.88 9.78
C GLN A 186 -7.97 23.91 9.36
N TYR A 187 -7.66 22.63 9.11
CA TYR A 187 -8.65 21.63 8.70
C TYR A 187 -9.31 20.90 9.88
N HIS A 188 -8.81 21.08 11.11
CA HIS A 188 -9.31 20.37 12.30
C HIS A 188 -10.82 20.48 12.48
N SER A 189 -11.34 21.71 12.48
CA SER A 189 -12.78 21.96 12.68
C SER A 189 -13.67 21.31 11.60
N GLN A 190 -13.18 21.20 10.37
CA GLN A 190 -13.88 20.55 9.26
C GLN A 190 -14.00 19.04 9.51
N PHE A 191 -12.90 18.37 9.83
CA PHE A 191 -12.87 16.93 10.07
C PHE A 191 -13.61 16.51 11.34
N VAL A 192 -13.54 17.31 12.42
CA VAL A 192 -14.41 17.14 13.60
C VAL A 192 -15.89 17.20 13.20
N GLY A 193 -16.24 18.09 12.26
CA GLY A 193 -17.57 18.17 11.68
C GLY A 193 -17.97 16.85 10.99
N TYR A 194 -17.10 16.31 10.16
CA TYR A 194 -17.33 15.05 9.43
C TYR A 194 -17.49 13.83 10.35
N VAL A 195 -16.68 13.72 11.41
CA VAL A 195 -16.84 12.67 12.42
C VAL A 195 -18.19 12.80 13.14
N LYS A 196 -18.55 14.01 13.59
CA LYS A 196 -19.83 14.27 14.28
C LYS A 196 -21.04 14.00 13.38
N SER A 197 -20.94 14.28 12.09
CA SER A 197 -22.00 13.99 11.11
C SER A 197 -21.97 12.57 10.56
N LYS A 198 -21.06 11.70 11.03
CA LYS A 198 -20.86 10.33 10.55
C LYS A 198 -20.56 10.22 9.05
N VAL A 199 -19.93 11.25 8.51
CA VAL A 199 -19.33 11.20 7.15
C VAL A 199 -18.04 10.38 7.20
N ILE A 200 -17.32 10.44 8.31
CA ILE A 200 -16.18 9.57 8.64
C ILE A 200 -16.57 8.74 9.86
N ASP A 201 -16.33 7.43 9.81
CA ASP A 201 -16.60 6.49 10.89
C ASP A 201 -15.60 5.32 10.87
N GLU A 202 -14.33 5.64 11.14
CA GLU A 202 -13.22 4.66 11.10
C GLU A 202 -13.09 3.82 12.38
N GLY A 203 -13.87 4.14 13.41
CA GLY A 203 -13.82 3.48 14.71
C GLY A 203 -13.58 4.47 15.85
N PRO A 204 -13.82 4.07 17.12
CA PRO A 204 -13.73 4.99 18.25
C PRO A 204 -12.33 5.58 18.46
N ALA A 205 -11.27 4.81 18.21
CA ALA A 205 -9.89 5.25 18.46
C ALA A 205 -9.43 6.24 17.38
N GLU A 206 -9.69 5.90 16.12
CA GLU A 206 -9.38 6.68 14.93
C GLU A 206 -10.15 8.00 14.96
N ASN A 207 -11.45 7.95 15.23
CA ASN A 207 -12.29 9.14 15.38
C ASN A 207 -11.80 10.04 16.53
N GLN A 208 -11.28 9.47 17.61
CA GLN A 208 -10.73 10.24 18.73
C GLN A 208 -9.44 10.96 18.33
N CYS A 209 -8.56 10.32 17.56
CA CYS A 209 -7.33 10.96 17.03
C CYS A 209 -7.67 12.19 16.16
N ILE A 210 -8.74 12.10 15.35
CA ILE A 210 -9.23 13.24 14.56
C ILE A 210 -9.82 14.34 15.45
N ILE A 211 -10.54 13.96 16.50
CA ILE A 211 -11.14 14.92 17.45
C ILE A 211 -10.08 15.68 18.23
N ASP A 212 -9.08 14.97 18.74
CA ASP A 212 -7.98 15.54 19.51
C ASP A 212 -6.94 16.20 18.61
N TRP A 213 -6.99 15.91 17.30
CA TRP A 213 -6.01 16.34 16.29
C TRP A 213 -4.59 15.95 16.69
N ASP A 214 -4.47 14.70 17.13
CA ASP A 214 -3.25 14.11 17.65
C ASP A 214 -3.14 12.66 17.19
N ASN A 215 -2.00 12.30 16.63
CA ASN A 215 -1.70 10.98 16.07
C ASN A 215 -0.57 10.26 16.82
N GLN A 216 -0.27 10.65 18.07
CA GLN A 216 0.67 9.94 18.95
C GLN A 216 0.40 8.43 19.06
N SER A 217 -0.82 7.99 18.76
CA SER A 217 -1.24 6.59 18.76
C SER A 217 -0.99 5.83 17.44
N ILE A 218 -0.69 6.52 16.33
CA ILE A 218 -0.73 5.99 14.96
C ILE A 218 0.66 5.96 14.28
N GLY A 219 1.62 6.78 14.74
CA GLY A 219 3.04 6.66 14.36
C GLY A 219 3.63 7.87 13.61
N TYR A 220 4.93 7.76 13.31
CA TYR A 220 5.76 8.79 12.69
C TYR A 220 5.46 8.99 11.19
N SER A 221 5.99 10.08 10.61
CA SER A 221 5.90 10.29 9.16
C SER A 221 6.52 9.12 8.38
N GLU A 222 5.94 8.75 7.22
CA GLU A 222 6.45 7.64 6.39
C GLU A 222 7.90 7.84 5.93
N TRP A 223 8.33 9.09 5.82
CA TRP A 223 9.72 9.44 5.55
C TRP A 223 10.65 9.07 6.72
N GLU A 224 10.26 9.42 7.96
CA GLU A 224 11.06 9.12 9.16
C GLU A 224 11.06 7.63 9.50
N SER A 225 9.99 6.92 9.19
CA SER A 225 9.93 5.45 9.34
C SER A 225 10.75 4.70 8.29
N GLY A 226 11.19 5.39 7.22
CA GLY A 226 11.91 4.79 6.10
C GLY A 226 11.02 4.01 5.13
N LEU A 227 9.70 4.15 5.23
CA LEU A 227 8.74 3.58 4.27
C LEU A 227 8.85 4.26 2.90
N ILE A 228 9.17 5.57 2.89
CA ILE A 228 9.50 6.31 1.67
C ILE A 228 10.97 6.68 1.67
N SER A 229 11.64 6.43 0.55
CA SER A 229 13.07 6.69 0.37
C SER A 229 13.35 7.56 -0.86
N GLY A 230 14.41 8.37 -0.80
CA GLY A 230 14.93 9.12 -1.95
C GLY A 230 15.83 8.29 -2.88
N ASP A 231 16.04 7.02 -2.54
CA ASP A 231 16.76 6.05 -3.34
C ASP A 231 16.02 4.71 -3.36
N TYR A 232 16.14 4.00 -4.48
CA TYR A 232 15.47 2.72 -4.70
C TYR A 232 16.45 1.79 -5.42
N ASP A 233 16.83 0.68 -4.79
CA ASP A 233 17.57 -0.39 -5.46
C ASP A 233 16.57 -1.54 -5.70
N VAL A 234 16.31 -1.84 -6.98
CA VAL A 234 15.34 -2.88 -7.36
C VAL A 234 15.70 -4.27 -6.83
N ILE A 235 16.99 -4.57 -6.68
CA ILE A 235 17.43 -5.87 -6.18
C ILE A 235 17.20 -5.92 -4.67
N ASP A 236 17.58 -4.87 -3.94
CA ASP A 236 17.39 -4.82 -2.49
C ASP A 236 15.90 -4.81 -2.12
N SER A 237 15.09 -3.96 -2.76
CA SER A 237 13.63 -3.89 -2.52
C SER A 237 12.96 -5.25 -2.81
N LEU A 238 13.13 -5.79 -4.01
CA LEU A 238 12.46 -7.05 -4.37
C LEU A 238 13.02 -8.27 -3.62
N SER A 239 14.25 -8.22 -3.10
CA SER A 239 14.78 -9.30 -2.26
C SER A 239 14.04 -9.46 -0.94
N GLN A 240 13.30 -8.45 -0.49
CA GLN A 240 12.53 -8.50 0.76
C GLN A 240 11.12 -9.08 0.55
N TRP A 241 10.67 -9.20 -0.70
CA TRP A 241 9.33 -9.66 -1.01
C TRP A 241 9.15 -11.15 -0.73
N ALA A 242 8.02 -11.52 -0.12
CA ALA A 242 7.66 -12.91 0.18
C ALA A 242 7.65 -13.81 -1.08
N GLY A 243 7.39 -13.25 -2.27
CA GLY A 243 7.45 -13.99 -3.53
C GLY A 243 8.85 -14.47 -3.94
N PHE A 244 9.90 -13.83 -3.44
CA PHE A 244 11.30 -14.19 -3.72
C PHE A 244 12.05 -14.69 -2.49
N ASN A 245 11.51 -14.43 -1.29
CA ASN A 245 11.92 -15.05 -0.06
C ASN A 245 11.19 -16.37 0.11
N SER A 246 11.88 -17.47 -0.17
CA SER A 246 11.42 -18.75 0.36
C SER A 246 11.43 -18.64 1.89
N GLU A 247 10.27 -18.79 2.53
CA GLU A 247 10.13 -18.94 4.00
C GLU A 247 11.00 -20.08 4.59
N SER A 248 11.80 -20.77 3.77
CA SER A 248 12.61 -21.94 4.11
C SER A 248 14.09 -21.68 4.40
N ASP A 249 14.57 -20.43 4.41
CA ASP A 249 15.99 -20.17 4.73
C ASP A 249 16.24 -19.80 6.19
N MET A 250 15.20 -19.51 6.98
CA MET A 250 15.29 -19.55 8.45
C MET A 250 14.91 -20.95 8.90
N ASN A 251 15.86 -21.66 9.51
CA ASN A 251 15.51 -22.89 10.21
C ASN A 251 14.65 -22.54 11.44
N ASP A 252 13.96 -23.54 12.00
CA ASP A 252 13.12 -23.35 13.18
C ASP A 252 13.88 -22.70 14.36
N ASP A 253 15.21 -22.88 14.45
CA ASP A 253 16.04 -22.27 15.50
C ASP A 253 16.21 -20.76 15.28
N ASP A 254 16.34 -20.29 14.04
CA ASP A 254 16.43 -18.86 13.69
C ASP A 254 15.09 -18.15 13.94
N LEU A 255 13.98 -18.80 13.59
CA LEU A 255 12.63 -18.30 13.89
C LEU A 255 12.37 -18.23 15.40
N MET A 256 12.79 -19.25 16.15
CA MET A 256 12.72 -19.25 17.61
C MET A 256 13.61 -18.18 18.24
N ALA A 257 14.78 -17.90 17.66
CA ALA A 257 15.66 -16.84 18.14
C ALA A 257 15.07 -15.43 17.95
N VAL A 258 14.43 -15.16 16.81
CA VAL A 258 13.74 -13.88 16.57
C VAL A 258 12.52 -13.74 17.50
N PHE A 259 11.78 -14.83 17.71
CA PHE A 259 10.67 -14.85 18.65
C PHE A 259 11.13 -14.60 20.10
N ASP A 260 12.20 -15.27 20.53
CA ASP A 260 12.77 -15.07 21.87
C ASP A 260 13.32 -13.65 22.05
N ASP A 261 13.95 -13.04 21.04
CA ASP A 261 14.43 -11.66 21.11
C ASP A 261 13.26 -10.66 21.22
N LEU A 262 12.17 -10.89 20.49
CA LEU A 262 10.95 -10.07 20.54
C LEU A 262 10.23 -10.20 21.90
N MET A 263 10.23 -11.40 22.49
CA MET A 263 9.62 -11.66 23.79
C MET A 263 10.50 -11.21 24.97
N ASN A 264 11.81 -11.13 24.78
CA ASN A 264 12.78 -10.69 25.79
C ASN A 264 13.21 -9.23 25.63
N THR A 265 12.72 -8.51 24.62
CA THR A 265 12.92 -7.06 24.54
C THR A 265 12.22 -6.44 25.75
N PRO A 266 12.94 -5.76 26.67
CA PRO A 266 12.31 -5.16 27.83
C PRO A 266 11.46 -3.99 27.35
N LYS A 267 10.19 -4.24 27.08
CA LYS A 267 9.21 -3.15 27.04
C LYS A 267 9.15 -2.62 28.46
N GLU A 268 9.50 -1.35 28.65
CA GLU A 268 9.10 -0.55 29.82
C GLU A 268 7.56 -0.38 29.81
N LEU A 269 6.84 -1.49 29.78
CA LEU A 269 5.40 -1.53 29.97
C LEU A 269 5.19 -1.61 31.48
N ASP A 270 4.68 -0.51 32.02
CA ASP A 270 4.19 -0.40 33.38
C ASP A 270 3.27 -1.59 33.72
N ASP A 271 3.67 -2.39 34.71
CA ASP A 271 2.97 -3.59 35.19
C ASP A 271 1.51 -3.30 35.61
N SER A 272 1.13 -2.02 35.74
CA SER A 272 -0.24 -1.58 36.03
C SER A 272 -1.28 -1.94 34.96
N TYR A 273 -0.85 -2.25 33.72
CA TYR A 273 -1.78 -2.55 32.62
C TYR A 273 -2.37 -3.98 32.68
N PHE A 274 -1.63 -4.94 33.24
CA PHE A 274 -2.07 -6.35 33.31
C PHE A 274 -2.90 -6.68 34.54
N GLU A 275 -2.89 -5.84 35.58
CA GLU A 275 -3.71 -6.05 36.79
C GLU A 275 -5.22 -5.86 36.55
N ASN A 276 -5.63 -5.27 35.41
CA ASN A 276 -7.04 -5.00 35.08
C ASN A 276 -7.62 -5.88 33.96
N LEU A 277 -6.88 -6.86 33.47
CA LEU A 277 -7.44 -7.87 32.57
C LEU A 277 -8.00 -9.01 33.40
N ASP A 278 -9.23 -8.83 33.91
CA ASP A 278 -10.06 -9.94 34.36
C ASP A 278 -9.96 -11.06 33.32
N ALA A 279 -9.40 -12.20 33.73
CA ALA A 279 -9.14 -13.34 32.86
C ALA A 279 -10.47 -13.86 32.30
N LYS A 280 -10.93 -13.26 31.19
CA LYS A 280 -12.04 -13.78 30.40
C LYS A 280 -11.54 -15.11 29.85
N GLN A 281 -12.06 -16.20 30.41
CA GLN A 281 -11.78 -17.51 29.86
C GLN A 281 -12.13 -17.50 28.37
N PRO A 282 -11.30 -18.15 27.52
CA PRO A 282 -11.57 -18.23 26.10
C PRO A 282 -12.98 -18.76 25.88
N PHE A 283 -13.73 -18.06 25.02
CA PHE A 283 -15.10 -18.42 24.72
C PHE A 283 -15.12 -19.78 23.99
N ILE A 284 -15.55 -20.83 24.69
CA ILE A 284 -15.83 -22.13 24.09
C ILE A 284 -17.23 -22.02 23.50
N ALA A 285 -17.32 -21.95 22.17
CA ALA A 285 -18.61 -21.96 21.49
C ALA A 285 -19.35 -23.28 21.79
N ASP A 286 -20.63 -23.19 22.12
CA ASP A 286 -21.48 -24.36 22.28
C ASP A 286 -21.55 -25.16 20.97
N ILE A 287 -21.57 -26.49 21.09
CA ILE A 287 -21.70 -27.40 19.93
C ILE A 287 -23.02 -27.11 19.23
N GLN A 288 -22.96 -26.45 18.07
CA GLN A 288 -24.13 -26.21 17.25
C GLN A 288 -24.60 -27.52 16.60
N ALA A 289 -25.90 -27.82 16.71
CA ALA A 289 -26.50 -28.97 16.07
C ALA A 289 -26.29 -28.89 14.55
N GLY A 290 -25.79 -29.98 13.96
CA GLY A 290 -25.61 -30.07 12.52
C GLY A 290 -26.94 -29.94 11.77
N ARG A 291 -26.91 -29.39 10.56
CA ARG A 291 -28.11 -29.11 9.73
C ARG A 291 -29.10 -30.29 9.62
N ASN A 292 -28.61 -31.54 9.69
CA ASN A 292 -29.44 -32.74 9.60
C ASN A 292 -29.75 -33.42 10.95
N ASP A 293 -29.20 -32.92 12.06
CA ASP A 293 -29.38 -33.49 13.39
C ASP A 293 -30.78 -33.22 13.94
N PRO A 294 -31.24 -33.99 14.95
CA PRO A 294 -32.48 -33.69 15.65
C PRO A 294 -32.47 -32.25 16.19
N CYS A 295 -33.56 -31.53 15.96
CA CYS A 295 -33.65 -30.12 16.35
C CYS A 295 -33.65 -30.00 17.89
N PRO A 296 -32.79 -29.15 18.48
CA PRO A 296 -32.70 -29.00 19.92
C PRO A 296 -33.95 -28.39 20.57
N CYS A 297 -34.90 -27.86 19.80
CA CYS A 297 -36.17 -27.34 20.33
C CYS A 297 -37.18 -28.43 20.75
N GLY A 298 -36.81 -29.72 20.62
CA GLY A 298 -37.64 -30.84 21.05
C GLY A 298 -38.79 -31.20 20.10
N SER A 299 -38.82 -30.63 18.89
CA SER A 299 -39.89 -30.89 17.90
C SER A 299 -39.86 -32.27 17.25
N GLY A 300 -38.79 -33.04 17.46
CA GLY A 300 -38.55 -34.33 16.81
C GLY A 300 -38.22 -34.26 15.30
N LYS A 301 -38.10 -33.05 14.72
CA LYS A 301 -37.73 -32.84 13.31
C LYS A 301 -36.23 -32.58 13.16
N LYS A 302 -35.68 -32.77 11.95
CA LYS A 302 -34.29 -32.34 11.64
C LYS A 302 -34.16 -30.82 11.76
N TYR A 303 -33.02 -30.32 12.25
CA TYR A 303 -32.77 -28.90 12.52
C TYR A 303 -33.12 -28.01 11.31
N LYS A 304 -32.68 -28.40 10.10
CA LYS A 304 -33.01 -27.69 8.84
C LYS A 304 -34.49 -27.53 8.51
N LYS A 305 -35.37 -28.38 9.05
CA LYS A 305 -36.81 -28.36 8.78
C LYS A 305 -37.62 -27.74 9.92
N CYS A 306 -36.95 -27.25 10.96
CA CYS A 306 -37.61 -26.77 12.17
C CYS A 306 -37.20 -25.35 12.54
N CYS A 307 -35.89 -25.11 12.72
CA CYS A 307 -35.39 -23.84 13.27
C CYS A 307 -34.38 -23.14 12.35
N LEU A 308 -34.10 -23.73 11.18
CA LEU A 308 -33.24 -23.15 10.14
C LEU A 308 -34.04 -22.61 8.93
N ASN A 309 -35.36 -22.46 9.08
CA ASN A 309 -36.24 -21.81 8.11
C ASN A 309 -36.70 -20.48 8.66
#